data_AF-A0A6P0I8P1-F1
#
_entry.id   AF-A0A6P0I8P1-F1
#
_cell.length_a   1.000
_cell.length_b   1.000
_cell.length_c   1.000
_cell.angle_alpha   90.00
_cell.angle_beta   90.00
_cell.angle_gamma   90.00
#
_symmetry.space_group_name_H-M   'P 1'
#
loop_
_entity.id
_entity.type
_entity.pdbx_description
1 polymer ?
#
loop_
_entity_poly.entity_id
_entity_poly.type
_entity_poly.pdbx_seq_one_letter_code
_entity_poly.pdbx_strand_id
1 'polypeptide(L)'
;MKVSRLKVSRLKVSRLKVSGLKVSRLKVSRLFAKRGLLAKVAGCIENLQALTPTNLTQSVASVASVRGEEIKGGGKGQSQTTKEIPVWNDELYLEFHRGCYTTHADQKRYLRRCEGLLYQAELFAALKTIATGQAYPKTELEEAWKKVLFNQFHDILPGTSIPEVFVDANQAWQEVEEVTGEILEESLNAIASKITLPPPPKPNAQAIIVFNPLNWQRSEVIAISLPVSVFSP
;
A
#
# COMPACT_ATOMS: atom_id res chain seq x y z
N MET A 1 -11.00 -22.49 -42.42
CA MET A 1 -10.96 -21.03 -42.21
C MET A 1 -9.94 -20.71 -41.12
N LYS A 2 -8.90 -19.95 -41.46
CA LYS A 2 -7.96 -19.34 -40.50
C LYS A 2 -8.69 -18.24 -39.75
N VAL A 3 -8.54 -18.19 -38.42
CA VAL A 3 -8.76 -16.95 -37.66
C VAL A 3 -7.53 -16.70 -36.78
N SER A 4 -6.90 -15.58 -37.06
CA SER A 4 -5.69 -15.04 -36.46
C SER A 4 -5.94 -14.42 -35.08
N ARG A 5 -4.91 -14.51 -34.23
CA ARG A 5 -4.62 -13.77 -32.99
C ARG A 5 -5.51 -12.53 -32.72
N LEU A 6 -6.28 -12.55 -31.63
CA LEU A 6 -6.84 -11.34 -31.02
C LEU A 6 -5.80 -10.72 -30.05
N LYS A 7 -5.36 -9.50 -30.36
CA LYS A 7 -4.50 -8.68 -29.51
C LYS A 7 -5.41 -7.85 -28.61
N VAL A 8 -5.50 -8.15 -27.31
CA VAL A 8 -6.25 -7.30 -26.37
C VAL A 8 -5.34 -6.16 -25.92
N SER A 9 -5.43 -5.02 -26.60
CA SER A 9 -4.85 -3.76 -26.14
C SER A 9 -5.75 -3.13 -25.09
N ARG A 10 -5.20 -2.84 -23.91
CA ARG A 10 -5.65 -1.90 -22.86
C ARG A 10 -7.14 -1.54 -22.91
N LEU A 11 -7.94 -2.12 -22.02
CA LEU A 11 -9.27 -1.59 -21.70
C LEU A 11 -9.10 -0.18 -21.11
N LYS A 12 -9.42 0.86 -21.91
CA LYS A 12 -9.68 2.20 -21.38
C LYS A 12 -11.05 2.15 -20.72
N VAL A 13 -11.09 2.07 -19.39
CA VAL A 13 -12.31 2.40 -18.64
C VAL A 13 -12.47 3.91 -18.68
N SER A 14 -13.12 4.42 -19.74
CA SER A 14 -13.52 5.81 -19.81
C SER A 14 -14.82 5.99 -19.02
N ARG A 15 -14.71 6.71 -17.89
CA ARG A 15 -15.81 7.33 -17.14
C ARG A 15 -16.89 6.37 -16.62
N LEU A 16 -16.72 5.91 -15.39
CA LEU A 16 -17.87 5.57 -14.55
C LEU A 16 -18.49 6.89 -14.06
N LYS A 17 -19.59 7.29 -14.69
CA LYS A 17 -20.36 8.48 -14.32
C LYS A 17 -21.27 8.07 -13.16
N VAL A 18 -20.82 8.27 -11.92
CA VAL A 18 -21.70 8.15 -10.74
C VAL A 18 -22.52 9.44 -10.65
N SER A 19 -23.57 9.55 -11.46
CA SER A 19 -24.56 10.60 -11.30
C SER A 19 -25.59 10.16 -10.25
N GLY A 20 -25.47 10.73 -9.05
CA GLY A 20 -26.54 10.70 -8.05
C GLY A 20 -26.41 9.64 -6.97
N LEU A 21 -25.36 9.73 -6.14
CA LEU A 21 -25.50 9.27 -4.75
C LEU A 21 -26.12 10.42 -3.95
N LYS A 22 -27.45 10.39 -3.77
CA LYS A 22 -28.07 11.17 -2.68
C LYS A 22 -27.65 10.51 -1.38
N VAL A 23 -26.67 11.08 -0.68
CA VAL A 23 -26.42 10.77 0.73
C VAL A 23 -27.51 11.45 1.57
N SER A 24 -28.76 11.01 1.40
CA SER A 24 -29.81 11.31 2.35
C SER A 24 -29.74 10.26 3.44
N ARG A 25 -29.23 10.67 4.61
CA ARG A 25 -29.09 9.90 5.86
C ARG A 25 -27.80 9.08 5.97
N LEU A 26 -26.67 9.77 6.10
CA LEU A 26 -25.64 9.27 7.01
C LEU A 26 -26.22 9.43 8.43
N LYS A 27 -26.67 8.33 9.04
CA LYS A 27 -27.01 8.31 10.46
C LYS A 27 -25.68 8.36 11.20
N VAL A 28 -25.18 9.57 11.41
CA VAL A 28 -24.08 9.79 12.34
C VAL A 28 -24.62 9.57 13.74
N SER A 29 -24.55 8.34 14.23
CA SER A 29 -24.76 8.05 15.64
C SER A 29 -23.59 8.65 16.41
N ARG A 30 -23.78 9.90 16.84
CA ARG A 30 -22.93 10.72 17.74
C ARG A 30 -21.71 11.38 17.08
N LEU A 31 -21.93 12.46 16.32
CA LEU A 31 -20.93 13.52 16.22
C LEU A 31 -21.02 14.36 17.50
N PHE A 32 -20.16 14.10 18.48
CA PHE A 32 -19.90 15.09 19.54
C PHE A 32 -18.96 16.16 18.98
N ALA A 33 -19.45 16.98 18.05
CA ALA A 33 -18.79 18.25 17.81
C ALA A 33 -19.14 19.16 18.99
N LYS A 34 -18.14 19.57 19.78
CA LYS A 34 -18.30 20.66 20.74
C LYS A 34 -18.96 21.83 20.00
N ARG A 35 -20.08 22.38 20.50
CA ARG A 35 -20.83 23.50 19.88
C ARG A 35 -19.93 24.62 19.34
N GLY A 36 -18.79 24.88 19.99
CA GLY A 36 -17.81 25.87 19.55
C GLY A 36 -17.07 25.56 18.24
N LEU A 37 -16.91 24.28 17.86
CA LEU A 37 -16.24 23.91 16.60
C LEU A 37 -17.16 24.17 15.39
N LEU A 38 -18.44 23.81 15.51
CA LEU A 38 -19.45 24.08 14.47
C LEU A 38 -19.65 25.59 14.26
N ALA A 39 -19.67 26.37 15.34
CA ALA A 39 -19.74 27.83 15.27
C ALA A 39 -18.51 28.44 14.57
N LYS A 40 -17.31 27.93 14.83
CA LYS A 40 -16.08 28.38 14.15
C LYS A 40 -16.10 28.04 12.66
N VAL A 41 -16.53 26.84 12.30
CA VAL A 41 -16.64 26.43 10.88
C VAL A 41 -17.69 27.28 10.15
N ALA A 42 -18.85 27.52 10.77
CA ALA A 42 -19.88 28.39 10.22
C ALA A 42 -19.38 29.83 10.05
N GLY A 43 -18.70 30.39 11.06
CA GLY A 43 -18.09 31.71 10.98
C GLY A 43 -17.01 31.82 9.91
N CYS A 44 -16.21 30.78 9.67
CA CYS A 44 -15.26 30.76 8.55
C CYS A 44 -15.97 30.80 7.19
N ILE A 45 -17.10 30.10 7.04
CA ILE A 45 -17.90 30.11 5.81
C ILE A 45 -18.54 31.48 5.60
N GLU A 46 -19.11 32.06 6.66
CA GLU A 46 -19.70 33.41 6.64
C GLU A 46 -18.65 34.47 6.28
N ASN A 47 -17.44 34.39 6.86
CA ASN A 47 -16.31 35.27 6.53
C ASN A 47 -15.88 35.14 5.07
N LEU A 48 -15.86 33.92 4.51
CA LEU A 48 -15.56 33.70 3.09
C LEU A 48 -16.67 34.23 2.17
N GLN A 49 -17.93 34.14 2.58
CA GLN A 49 -19.08 34.67 1.84
C GLN A 49 -19.15 36.20 1.90
N ALA A 50 -18.65 36.82 2.99
CA ALA A 50 -18.54 38.27 3.12
C ALA A 50 -17.50 38.89 2.18
N LEU A 51 -16.55 38.08 1.66
CA LEU A 51 -15.52 38.50 0.70
C LEU A 51 -16.01 38.48 -0.77
N THR A 52 -17.31 38.61 -1.01
CA THR A 52 -17.90 38.66 -2.36
C THR A 52 -17.52 39.95 -3.11
N PRO A 53 -17.50 39.95 -4.46
CA PRO A 53 -16.89 41.00 -5.28
C PRO A 53 -17.42 42.41 -5.07
N THR A 54 -18.62 42.54 -4.48
CA THR A 54 -19.31 43.80 -4.23
C THR A 54 -18.79 44.62 -3.05
N ASN A 55 -17.93 44.06 -2.18
CA ASN A 55 -17.34 44.76 -1.02
C ASN A 55 -15.81 44.90 -1.09
N LEU A 56 -15.18 44.57 -2.22
CA LEU A 56 -13.73 44.62 -2.36
C LEU A 56 -13.28 46.02 -2.80
N THR A 57 -12.76 46.82 -1.87
CA THR A 57 -11.78 47.85 -2.21
C THR A 57 -10.55 47.15 -2.80
N GLN A 58 -9.83 47.79 -3.73
CA GLN A 58 -8.81 47.23 -4.64
C GLN A 58 -7.62 46.46 -4.00
N SER A 59 -7.63 46.20 -2.69
CA SER A 59 -6.53 45.61 -1.92
C SER A 59 -6.62 44.10 -1.68
N VAL A 60 -7.69 43.41 -2.08
CA VAL A 60 -7.88 41.98 -1.78
C VAL A 60 -7.99 41.16 -3.06
N ALA A 61 -7.15 40.12 -3.17
CA ALA A 61 -7.19 39.16 -4.28
C ALA A 61 -8.57 38.49 -4.36
N SER A 62 -9.08 38.31 -5.58
CA SER A 62 -10.37 37.65 -5.81
C SER A 62 -10.37 36.23 -5.25
N VAL A 63 -11.36 35.90 -4.43
CA VAL A 63 -11.54 34.55 -3.87
C VAL A 63 -12.64 33.82 -4.66
N ALA A 64 -12.34 32.60 -5.10
CA ALA A 64 -13.31 31.73 -5.76
C ALA A 64 -13.42 30.40 -5.01
N SER A 65 -14.64 29.94 -4.77
CA SER A 65 -14.90 28.58 -4.30
C SER A 65 -14.83 27.63 -5.50
N VAL A 66 -13.82 26.77 -5.52
CA VAL A 66 -13.52 25.87 -6.65
C VAL A 66 -13.40 24.44 -6.15
N ARG A 67 -13.93 23.46 -6.89
CA ARG A 67 -13.71 22.04 -6.57
C ARG A 67 -12.28 21.64 -6.94
N GLY A 68 -11.63 20.78 -6.17
CA GLY A 68 -10.22 20.40 -6.41
C GLY A 68 -9.90 19.87 -7.81
N GLU A 69 -10.89 19.33 -8.52
CA GLU A 69 -10.76 18.90 -9.92
C GLU A 69 -10.71 20.07 -10.92
N GLU A 70 -11.36 21.19 -10.62
CA GLU A 70 -11.45 22.39 -11.47
C GLU A 70 -10.15 23.22 -11.43
N ILE A 71 -9.33 23.07 -10.39
CA ILE A 71 -8.04 23.76 -10.24
C ILE A 71 -7.01 23.27 -11.28
N LYS A 72 -7.18 22.06 -11.83
CA LYS A 72 -6.28 21.51 -12.87
C LYS A 72 -6.43 22.18 -14.24
N GLY A 73 -7.37 23.13 -14.41
CA GLY A 73 -7.67 23.80 -15.68
C GLY A 73 -7.50 25.32 -15.69
N GLY A 74 -6.99 25.93 -14.61
CA GLY A 74 -6.85 27.38 -14.47
C GLY A 74 -5.88 28.10 -15.43
N GLY A 75 -5.41 27.42 -16.48
CA GLY A 75 -4.49 27.94 -17.49
C GLY A 75 -5.08 28.15 -18.89
N LYS A 76 -6.41 28.16 -19.06
CA LYS A 76 -7.06 28.51 -20.35
C LYS A 76 -7.86 29.81 -20.30
N GLY A 77 -7.60 30.66 -19.30
CA GLY A 77 -7.96 32.09 -19.33
C GLY A 77 -6.71 32.88 -19.67
N GLN A 78 -6.79 33.73 -20.70
CA GLN A 78 -5.70 34.56 -21.20
C GLN A 78 -5.03 35.38 -20.07
N SER A 79 -3.87 34.95 -19.60
CA SER A 79 -2.89 35.81 -18.94
C SER A 79 -1.58 35.65 -19.70
N GLN A 80 -1.26 36.66 -20.51
CA GLN A 80 -0.01 36.79 -21.27
C GLN A 80 1.17 37.10 -20.34
N THR A 81 1.42 36.23 -19.36
CA THR A 81 2.69 36.18 -18.63
C THR A 81 3.06 34.72 -18.45
N THR A 82 3.64 34.11 -19.48
CA THR A 82 4.33 32.83 -19.36
C THR A 82 5.64 33.06 -18.61
N LYS A 83 5.54 33.41 -17.33
CA LYS A 83 6.71 33.41 -16.45
C LYS A 83 7.08 31.94 -16.28
N GLU A 84 8.27 31.56 -16.72
CA GLU A 84 8.75 30.18 -16.57
C GLU A 84 8.63 29.76 -15.11
N ILE A 85 7.92 28.66 -14.86
CA ILE A 85 7.74 28.13 -13.51
C ILE A 85 9.09 27.53 -13.08
N PRO A 86 9.60 27.85 -11.89
CA PRO A 86 10.85 27.27 -11.42
C PRO A 86 10.76 25.75 -11.35
N VAL A 87 11.81 25.07 -11.83
CA VAL A 87 11.92 23.60 -11.80
C VAL A 87 12.76 23.20 -10.61
N TRP A 88 12.25 22.28 -9.80
CA TRP A 88 13.00 21.57 -8.76
C TRP A 88 13.41 20.20 -9.31
N ASN A 89 14.72 19.96 -9.44
CA ASN A 89 15.28 18.74 -10.04
C ASN A 89 16.04 17.90 -9.01
N ASP A 90 15.42 17.62 -7.87
CA ASP A 90 15.95 16.76 -6.81
C ASP A 90 14.82 16.28 -5.87
N GLU A 91 15.16 15.56 -4.80
CA GLU A 91 14.25 15.27 -3.69
C GLU A 91 13.72 16.59 -3.08
N LEU A 92 12.42 16.62 -2.76
CA LEU A 92 11.85 17.67 -1.92
C LEU A 92 12.14 17.33 -0.45
N TYR A 93 13.42 17.41 -0.06
CA TYR A 93 13.84 17.10 1.30
C TYR A 93 13.20 18.07 2.30
N LEU A 94 12.39 17.54 3.21
CA LEU A 94 11.77 18.32 4.27
C LEU A 94 12.73 18.39 5.46
N GLU A 95 13.25 19.59 5.73
CA GLU A 95 14.21 19.85 6.82
C GLU A 95 13.62 19.78 8.24
N PHE A 96 12.33 19.43 8.36
CA PHE A 96 11.61 19.24 9.62
C PHE A 96 11.35 17.75 9.91
N HIS A 97 10.95 17.43 11.15
CA HIS A 97 10.52 16.09 11.57
C HIS A 97 11.54 14.95 11.37
N ARG A 98 12.86 15.25 11.39
CA ARG A 98 13.92 14.24 11.21
C ARG A 98 13.89 13.09 12.22
N GLY A 99 13.28 13.29 13.39
CA GLY A 99 13.06 12.22 14.39
C GLY A 99 12.15 11.09 13.88
N CYS A 100 11.31 11.34 12.89
CA CYS A 100 10.42 10.35 12.27
C CYS A 100 11.18 9.18 11.61
N TYR A 101 12.45 9.38 11.26
CA TYR A 101 13.27 8.34 10.66
C TYR A 101 13.70 7.26 11.67
N THR A 102 13.72 7.57 12.97
CA THR A 102 14.25 6.67 14.01
C THR A 102 13.23 6.27 15.07
N THR A 103 12.29 7.14 15.43
CA THR A 103 11.24 6.80 16.40
C THR A 103 10.45 5.58 15.94
N HIS A 104 9.98 4.74 16.88
CA HIS A 104 9.27 3.49 16.57
C HIS A 104 10.01 2.61 15.53
N ALA A 105 11.27 2.28 15.83
CA ALA A 105 12.10 1.41 15.00
C ALA A 105 11.51 0.00 14.84
N ASP A 106 10.73 -0.46 15.84
CA ASP A 106 9.92 -1.67 15.79
C ASP A 106 8.92 -1.64 14.62
N GLN A 107 8.20 -0.54 14.44
CA GLN A 107 7.21 -0.39 13.35
C GLN A 107 7.89 -0.43 11.97
N LYS A 108 9.05 0.22 11.85
CA LYS A 108 9.86 0.21 10.61
C LYS A 108 10.40 -1.19 10.30
N ARG A 109 10.79 -1.93 11.34
CA ARG A 109 11.22 -3.34 11.21
C ARG A 109 10.06 -4.23 10.77
N TYR A 110 8.89 -4.09 11.37
CA TYR A 110 7.70 -4.84 10.96
C TYR A 110 7.28 -4.52 9.54
N LEU A 111 7.30 -3.24 9.14
CA LEU A 111 7.04 -2.85 7.76
C LEU A 111 7.98 -3.60 6.81
N ARG A 112 9.30 -3.51 7.05
CA ARG A 112 10.27 -4.11 6.14
C ARG A 112 10.12 -5.63 6.04
N ARG A 113 9.78 -6.28 7.16
CA ARG A 113 9.52 -7.71 7.23
C ARG A 113 8.24 -8.08 6.46
N CYS A 114 7.14 -7.38 6.70
CA CYS A 114 5.87 -7.60 6.02
C CYS A 114 5.96 -7.34 4.50
N GLU A 115 6.66 -6.29 4.07
CA GLU A 115 6.95 -6.05 2.65
C GLU A 115 7.68 -7.24 2.01
N GLY A 116 8.70 -7.75 2.69
CA GLY A 116 9.48 -8.90 2.22
C GLY A 116 8.68 -10.21 2.20
N LEU A 117 7.81 -10.42 3.18
CA LEU A 117 6.93 -11.59 3.23
C LEU A 117 5.84 -11.52 2.17
N LEU A 118 5.16 -10.37 2.00
CA LEU A 118 4.18 -10.15 0.94
C LEU A 118 4.78 -10.41 -0.43
N TYR A 119 5.96 -9.85 -0.71
CA TYR A 119 6.68 -10.08 -1.96
C TYR A 119 6.91 -11.58 -2.21
N GLN A 120 7.42 -12.31 -1.22
CA GLN A 120 7.71 -13.73 -1.36
C GLN A 120 6.42 -14.57 -1.50
N ALA A 121 5.41 -14.28 -0.68
CA ALA A 121 4.13 -14.98 -0.71
C ALA A 121 3.45 -14.81 -2.08
N GLU A 122 3.37 -13.59 -2.61
CA GLU A 122 2.82 -13.31 -3.93
C GLU A 122 3.63 -13.97 -5.06
N LEU A 123 4.97 -13.87 -5.01
CA LEU A 123 5.86 -14.50 -5.98
C LEU A 123 5.65 -16.01 -6.05
N PHE A 124 5.74 -16.70 -4.91
CA PHE A 124 5.64 -18.16 -4.89
C PHE A 124 4.21 -18.65 -5.06
N ALA A 125 3.20 -17.90 -4.63
CA ALA A 125 1.81 -18.23 -4.93
C ALA A 125 1.53 -18.15 -6.44
N ALA A 126 2.08 -17.16 -7.14
CA ALA A 126 1.98 -17.09 -8.60
C ALA A 126 2.69 -18.28 -9.28
N LEU A 127 3.89 -18.64 -8.82
CA LEU A 127 4.62 -19.81 -9.33
C LEU A 127 3.89 -21.12 -9.05
N LYS A 128 3.32 -21.28 -7.84
CA LYS A 128 2.46 -22.41 -7.46
C LYS A 128 1.31 -22.54 -8.45
N THR A 129 0.56 -21.47 -8.69
CA THR A 129 -0.57 -21.48 -9.63
C THR A 129 -0.14 -21.90 -11.04
N ILE A 130 0.99 -21.41 -11.53
CA ILE A 130 1.52 -21.80 -12.86
C ILE A 130 1.94 -23.28 -12.88
N ALA A 131 2.63 -23.75 -11.84
CA ALA A 131 3.22 -25.09 -11.79
C ALA A 131 2.20 -26.21 -11.47
N THR A 132 1.16 -25.90 -10.69
CA THR A 132 0.23 -26.90 -10.16
C THR A 132 -1.21 -26.72 -10.63
N GLY A 133 -1.55 -25.54 -11.17
CA GLY A 133 -2.93 -25.18 -11.51
C GLY A 133 -3.80 -24.83 -10.30
N GLN A 134 -3.25 -24.82 -9.08
CA GLN A 134 -3.97 -24.39 -7.88
C GLN A 134 -4.33 -22.91 -7.92
N ALA A 135 -5.43 -22.53 -7.28
CA ALA A 135 -5.91 -21.16 -7.27
C ALA A 135 -4.91 -20.20 -6.60
N TYR A 136 -4.81 -18.99 -7.16
CA TYR A 136 -4.03 -17.90 -6.60
C TYR A 136 -4.81 -17.25 -5.43
N PRO A 137 -4.23 -17.10 -4.23
CA PRO A 137 -4.88 -16.58 -3.03
C PRO A 137 -5.01 -15.04 -3.09
N LYS A 138 -5.80 -14.57 -4.06
CA LYS A 138 -5.91 -13.14 -4.38
C LYS A 138 -6.47 -12.35 -3.20
N THR A 139 -7.53 -12.86 -2.59
CA THR A 139 -8.29 -12.13 -1.55
C THR A 139 -7.42 -11.93 -0.31
N GLU A 140 -6.75 -12.99 0.11
CA GLU A 140 -5.87 -13.03 1.28
C GLU A 140 -4.70 -12.07 1.11
N LEU A 141 -4.05 -12.09 -0.07
CA LEU A 141 -2.97 -11.16 -0.39
C LEU A 141 -3.46 -9.71 -0.47
N GLU A 142 -4.63 -9.47 -1.06
CA GLU A 142 -5.21 -8.12 -1.15
C GLU A 142 -5.51 -7.53 0.24
N GLU A 143 -6.09 -8.32 1.14
CA GLU A 143 -6.35 -7.89 2.51
C GLU A 143 -5.05 -7.67 3.31
N ALA A 144 -4.05 -8.52 3.13
CA ALA A 144 -2.73 -8.32 3.74
C ALA A 144 -2.06 -7.02 3.23
N TRP A 145 -2.11 -6.75 1.92
CA TRP A 145 -1.61 -5.51 1.34
C TRP A 145 -2.32 -4.27 1.89
N LYS A 146 -3.65 -4.32 2.03
CA LYS A 146 -4.43 -3.20 2.61
C LYS A 146 -3.97 -2.87 4.03
N LYS A 147 -3.70 -3.88 4.86
CA LYS A 147 -3.19 -3.68 6.23
C LYS A 147 -1.82 -3.02 6.23
N VAL A 148 -0.89 -3.52 5.40
CA VAL A 148 0.45 -2.91 5.29
C VAL A 148 0.38 -1.46 4.83
N LEU A 149 -0.39 -1.18 3.77
CA LEU A 149 -0.55 0.18 3.23
C LEU A 149 -1.25 1.12 4.22
N PHE A 150 -2.22 0.62 4.98
CA PHE A 150 -2.85 1.40 6.04
C PHE A 150 -1.84 1.81 7.11
N ASN A 151 -0.99 0.88 7.56
CA ASN A 151 0.04 1.18 8.55
C ASN A 151 1.21 2.02 7.99
N GLN A 152 1.34 2.18 6.67
CA GLN A 152 2.25 3.15 6.04
C GLN A 152 1.75 4.60 6.15
N PHE A 153 0.58 4.85 6.77
CA PHE A 153 0.08 6.20 6.97
C PHE A 153 1.12 7.09 7.66
N HIS A 154 1.15 8.37 7.26
CA HIS A 154 2.21 9.32 7.59
C HIS A 154 2.33 9.65 9.09
N ASP A 155 1.38 9.24 9.92
CA ASP A 155 1.50 9.34 11.38
C ASP A 155 1.77 8.00 12.07
N ILE A 156 1.54 6.87 11.38
CA ILE A 156 1.73 5.53 11.95
C ILE A 156 3.18 5.10 11.73
N LEU A 157 3.61 4.91 10.48
CA LEU A 157 4.96 4.44 10.17
C LEU A 157 6.06 5.43 10.61
N PRO A 158 5.88 6.75 10.45
CA PRO A 158 6.79 7.74 11.01
C PRO A 158 6.86 7.71 12.54
N GLY A 159 5.90 7.10 13.22
CA GLY A 159 5.90 6.93 14.68
C GLY A 159 5.53 8.21 15.44
N THR A 160 4.54 8.95 14.92
CA THR A 160 4.06 10.23 15.49
C THR A 160 2.64 10.14 16.04
N SER A 161 2.05 8.93 16.04
CA SER A 161 0.73 8.65 16.61
C SER A 161 0.75 8.46 18.13
N ILE A 162 -0.44 8.38 18.73
CA ILE A 162 -0.63 8.04 20.15
C ILE A 162 -0.42 6.52 20.39
N PRO A 163 -0.10 6.09 21.63
CA PRO A 163 0.20 4.69 21.95
C PRO A 163 -0.86 3.68 21.48
N GLU A 164 -2.14 4.02 21.56
CA GLU A 164 -3.27 3.15 21.21
C GLU A 164 -3.25 2.75 19.73
N VAL A 165 -2.80 3.65 18.85
CA VAL A 165 -2.66 3.37 17.41
C VAL A 165 -1.65 2.26 17.16
N PHE A 166 -0.58 2.17 17.97
CA PHE A 166 0.41 1.11 17.82
C PHE A 166 -0.07 -0.24 18.35
N VAL A 167 -1.05 -0.28 19.24
CA VAL A 167 -1.71 -1.54 19.64
C VAL A 167 -2.40 -2.16 18.43
N ASP A 168 -3.20 -1.36 17.71
CA ASP A 168 -3.91 -1.80 16.50
C ASP A 168 -2.93 -2.12 15.35
N ALA A 169 -1.91 -1.27 15.15
CA ALA A 169 -0.91 -1.49 14.11
C ALA A 169 -0.13 -2.80 14.33
N ASN A 170 0.23 -3.11 15.59
CA ASN A 170 0.92 -4.35 15.94
C ASN A 170 0.08 -5.60 15.67
N GLN A 171 -1.22 -5.55 15.95
CA GLN A 171 -2.12 -6.64 15.59
C GLN A 171 -2.15 -6.83 14.06
N ALA A 172 -2.29 -5.75 13.30
CA ALA A 172 -2.29 -5.83 11.84
C ALA A 172 -0.96 -6.38 11.28
N TRP A 173 0.18 -6.06 11.88
CA TRP A 173 1.48 -6.66 11.49
C TRP A 173 1.50 -8.17 11.71
N GLN A 174 1.05 -8.64 12.87
CA GLN A 174 1.01 -10.06 13.18
C GLN A 174 0.12 -10.84 12.21
N GLU A 175 -1.07 -10.31 11.92
CA GLU A 175 -2.00 -10.92 10.96
C GLU A 175 -1.40 -10.98 9.55
N VAL A 176 -0.64 -9.97 9.12
CA VAL A 176 0.06 -10.00 7.84
C VAL A 176 1.15 -11.06 7.83
N GLU A 177 1.97 -11.14 8.89
CA GLU A 177 3.03 -12.14 8.97
C GLU A 177 2.49 -13.58 8.95
N GLU A 178 1.39 -13.84 9.67
CA GLU A 178 0.73 -15.15 9.71
C GLU A 178 0.21 -15.54 8.32
N VAL A 179 -0.67 -14.71 7.73
CA VAL A 179 -1.28 -15.01 6.43
C VAL A 179 -0.23 -15.16 5.33
N THR A 180 0.77 -14.28 5.29
CA THR A 180 1.83 -14.37 4.26
C THR A 180 2.76 -15.54 4.50
N GLY A 181 3.04 -15.90 5.76
CA GLY A 181 3.80 -17.10 6.12
C GLY A 181 3.11 -18.38 5.66
N GLU A 182 1.81 -18.51 5.93
CA GLU A 182 0.99 -19.65 5.49
C GLU A 182 0.97 -19.79 3.97
N ILE A 183 0.68 -18.70 3.26
CA ILE A 183 0.66 -18.69 1.78
C ILE A 183 2.03 -19.07 1.22
N LEU A 184 3.10 -18.55 1.81
CA LEU A 184 4.47 -18.84 1.39
C LEU A 184 4.79 -20.32 1.59
N GLU A 185 4.56 -20.86 2.79
CA GLU A 185 4.83 -22.26 3.12
C GLU A 185 4.02 -23.21 2.22
N GLU A 186 2.71 -22.98 2.07
CA GLU A 186 1.85 -23.76 1.19
C GLU A 186 2.39 -23.75 -0.25
N SER A 187 2.80 -22.57 -0.73
CA SER A 187 3.31 -22.41 -2.09
C SER A 187 4.64 -23.12 -2.30
N LEU A 188 5.58 -23.00 -1.37
CA LEU A 188 6.87 -23.68 -1.45
C LEU A 188 6.69 -25.20 -1.41
N ASN A 189 5.82 -25.72 -0.54
CA ASN A 189 5.52 -27.14 -0.45
C ASN A 189 4.85 -27.68 -1.73
N ALA A 190 3.89 -26.94 -2.28
CA ALA A 190 3.23 -27.31 -3.52
C ALA A 190 4.20 -27.34 -4.71
N ILE A 191 5.10 -26.37 -4.82
CA ILE A 191 6.15 -26.36 -5.85
C ILE A 191 7.14 -27.51 -5.62
N ALA A 192 7.61 -27.71 -4.40
CA ALA A 192 8.53 -28.79 -4.04
C ALA A 192 7.98 -30.18 -4.41
N SER A 193 6.66 -30.40 -4.23
CA SER A 193 6.00 -31.66 -4.60
C SER A 193 6.05 -32.00 -6.09
N LYS A 194 6.31 -31.02 -6.96
CA LYS A 194 6.45 -31.20 -8.41
C LYS A 194 7.88 -31.45 -8.86
N ILE A 195 8.86 -31.32 -7.97
CA ILE A 195 10.27 -31.53 -8.29
C ILE A 195 10.56 -33.04 -8.26
N THR A 196 10.97 -33.59 -9.41
CA THR A 196 11.50 -34.96 -9.46
C THR A 196 12.91 -34.97 -8.88
N LEU A 197 13.08 -35.70 -7.77
CA LEU A 197 14.37 -35.83 -7.10
C LEU A 197 15.24 -36.89 -7.79
N PRO A 198 16.56 -36.69 -7.89
CA PRO A 198 17.47 -37.73 -8.32
C PRO A 198 17.51 -38.88 -7.30
N PRO A 199 17.97 -40.08 -7.70
CA PRO A 199 18.22 -41.17 -6.77
C PRO A 199 19.10 -40.71 -5.61
N PRO A 200 18.78 -41.09 -4.35
CA PRO A 200 19.52 -40.63 -3.20
C PRO A 200 20.96 -41.17 -3.25
N PRO A 201 21.98 -40.34 -2.92
CA PRO A 201 23.38 -40.77 -2.95
C PRO A 201 23.71 -41.80 -1.87
N LYS A 202 22.89 -41.89 -0.81
CA LYS A 202 23.02 -42.85 0.30
C LYS A 202 21.62 -43.30 0.76
N PRO A 203 21.48 -44.50 1.35
CA PRO A 203 20.26 -44.88 2.06
C PRO A 203 19.87 -43.81 3.07
N ASN A 204 18.58 -43.51 3.17
CA ASN A 204 18.00 -42.51 4.10
C ASN A 204 18.46 -41.05 3.89
N ALA A 205 19.03 -40.70 2.73
CA ALA A 205 19.35 -39.30 2.43
C ALA A 205 18.07 -38.44 2.39
N GLN A 206 18.10 -37.28 3.06
CA GLN A 206 17.01 -36.31 3.04
C GLN A 206 17.27 -35.26 1.95
N ALA A 207 16.25 -34.99 1.14
CA ALA A 207 16.32 -33.95 0.13
C ALA A 207 16.13 -32.57 0.77
N ILE A 208 16.98 -31.63 0.39
CA ILE A 208 16.88 -30.23 0.79
C ILE A 208 16.64 -29.42 -0.49
N ILE A 209 15.55 -28.66 -0.51
CA ILE A 209 15.20 -27.78 -1.62
C ILE A 209 15.36 -26.34 -1.13
N VAL A 210 16.18 -25.56 -1.83
CA VAL A 210 16.44 -24.16 -1.49
C VAL A 210 15.82 -23.27 -2.55
N PHE A 211 14.97 -22.34 -2.10
CA PHE A 211 14.34 -21.35 -2.97
C PHE A 211 15.03 -20.00 -2.83
N ASN A 212 15.45 -19.42 -3.97
CA ASN A 212 15.94 -18.05 -4.03
C ASN A 212 14.84 -17.14 -4.58
N PRO A 213 14.22 -16.26 -3.77
CA PRO A 213 13.17 -15.36 -4.24
C PRO A 213 13.70 -14.19 -5.09
N LEU A 214 15.02 -13.98 -5.14
CA LEU A 214 15.63 -12.85 -5.84
C LEU A 214 15.80 -13.14 -7.34
N ASN A 215 15.75 -12.10 -8.15
CA ASN A 215 16.00 -12.19 -9.60
C ASN A 215 17.49 -12.16 -9.98
N TRP A 216 18.40 -12.40 -9.02
CA TRP A 216 19.84 -12.50 -9.23
C TRP A 216 20.45 -13.67 -8.46
N GLN A 217 21.64 -14.09 -8.88
CA GLN A 217 22.40 -15.15 -8.20
C GLN A 217 22.84 -14.70 -6.82
N ARG A 218 22.70 -15.58 -5.83
CA ARG A 218 23.05 -15.32 -4.43
C ARG A 218 23.98 -16.41 -3.92
N SER A 219 24.94 -16.01 -3.08
CA SER A 219 25.80 -16.91 -2.30
C SER A 219 25.68 -16.52 -0.84
N GLU A 220 25.24 -17.46 0.00
CA GLU A 220 25.04 -17.22 1.43
C GLU A 220 25.16 -18.51 2.23
N VAL A 221 25.55 -18.38 3.50
CA VAL A 221 25.52 -19.47 4.47
C VAL A 221 24.10 -19.62 4.99
N ILE A 222 23.50 -20.80 4.77
CA ILE A 222 22.19 -21.15 5.32
C ILE A 222 22.34 -22.13 6.48
N ALA A 223 21.51 -21.97 7.52
CA ALA A 223 21.42 -22.89 8.64
C ALA A 223 20.16 -23.74 8.51
N ILE A 224 20.29 -25.05 8.69
CA ILE A 224 19.18 -26.01 8.58
C ILE A 224 19.21 -26.89 9.82
N SER A 225 18.08 -26.95 10.54
CA SER A 225 17.90 -27.88 11.65
C SER A 225 17.59 -29.27 11.10
N LEU A 226 18.46 -30.24 11.37
CA LEU A 226 18.20 -31.63 11.00
C LEU A 226 17.36 -32.32 12.10
N PRO A 227 16.40 -33.19 11.72
CA PRO A 227 15.63 -33.95 12.70
C PRO A 227 16.54 -34.87 13.53
N VAL A 228 16.27 -34.96 14.83
CA VAL A 228 17.11 -35.66 15.84
C VAL A 228 17.33 -37.14 15.52
N SER A 229 16.42 -37.78 14.76
CA SER A 229 16.50 -39.19 14.37
C SER A 229 17.66 -39.53 13.42
N VAL A 230 18.37 -38.55 12.86
CA VAL A 230 19.52 -38.76 11.97
C VAL A 230 20.78 -39.19 12.73
N PHE A 231 20.80 -39.08 14.07
CA PHE A 231 21.95 -39.38 14.91
C PHE A 231 21.77 -40.57 15.87
N SER A 232 20.74 -41.40 15.71
CA SER A 232 20.68 -42.67 16.45
C SER A 232 21.76 -43.63 15.92
N PRO A 233 22.66 -44.13 16.78
CA PRO A 233 23.81 -44.96 16.38
C PRO A 233 23.42 -46.32 15.81
#